data_AF-A0A420UX84-F1
#
_entry.id   AF-A0A420UX84-F1
#
_cell.length_a   1.000
_cell.length_b   1.000
_cell.length_c   1.000
_cell.angle_alpha   90.00
_cell.angle_beta   90.00
_cell.angle_gamma   90.00
#
_symmetry.space_group_name_H-M   'P 1'
#
loop_
_entity.id
_entity.type
_entity.pdbx_description
1 polymer ?
#
loop_
_entity_poly.entity_id
_entity_poly.type
_entity_poly.pdbx_seq_one_letter_code
_entity_poly.pdbx_strand_id
1 'polypeptide(L)'
;MPGTPRSPRRGLGAAVLTGTLTLLLALLAATAGPPAAAGPGPLPGAPPGAGGTSAAEPYAGYVFTYFTGEGTADGEQVHMALSDGNDPLRWRELNGGAPLLRSTLGDRGVRDPFLIRSPQGDRFYLIATDLRIHGNGDWDRAQRHGSRSIMVWESADLVNWSPQRSVRVSPPTAGNTWAPEAYWDESRGQYVVFWASKLYAADDPQHTGSSHNRMMYATTKDFTTFSEARVWHDPGHSVIDSTVIRHDGVYHRFTKDERSQSSSAPCGKFITQERSTDLLAASWSPVADCIGREGATGPGISRGEGPAVFKSNTEEKWYLFIDEFGGRGYVPFETTDLASGRWTMSPSYDLPASPRHGTVVPVTRAEYDRLAAR
;
A
#
# COMPACT_ATOMS: atom_id res chain seq x y z
N MET A 1 56.78 -20.23 53.90
CA MET A 1 55.71 -20.16 52.88
C MET A 1 55.14 -18.74 52.91
N PRO A 2 55.39 -17.92 51.88
CA PRO A 2 55.10 -16.48 51.78
C PRO A 2 53.66 -16.26 51.27
N GLY A 3 53.06 -15.06 51.20
CA GLY A 3 53.44 -13.68 51.47
C GLY A 3 52.20 -12.80 51.23
N THR A 4 52.17 -11.65 51.90
CA THR A 4 51.18 -10.55 51.83
C THR A 4 51.50 -9.58 50.65
N PRO A 5 50.86 -8.39 50.48
CA PRO A 5 49.46 -8.10 50.17
C PRO A 5 49.24 -6.93 49.15
N ARG A 6 47.96 -6.58 48.88
CA ARG A 6 47.35 -5.24 48.63
C ARG A 6 47.66 -4.36 47.39
N SER A 7 46.54 -4.05 46.71
CA SER A 7 45.99 -2.70 46.37
C SER A 7 46.24 -2.03 45.00
N PRO A 8 45.31 -1.14 44.57
CA PRO A 8 45.04 -0.78 43.16
C PRO A 8 45.61 0.60 42.77
N ARG A 9 45.54 0.95 41.47
CA ARG A 9 45.78 2.32 40.99
C ARG A 9 44.75 2.78 39.96
N ARG A 10 44.01 3.84 40.31
CA ARG A 10 43.52 4.88 39.41
C ARG A 10 44.66 5.87 39.12
N GLY A 11 44.61 6.54 37.97
CA GLY A 11 45.43 7.71 37.69
C GLY A 11 44.71 8.67 36.74
N LEU A 12 44.38 9.86 37.26
CA LEU A 12 43.99 11.07 36.51
C LEU A 12 45.20 11.67 35.80
N GLY A 13 44.96 12.48 34.76
CA GLY A 13 45.92 13.45 34.26
C GLY A 13 45.27 14.52 33.39
N ALA A 14 45.07 15.71 33.97
CA ALA A 14 44.84 16.96 33.26
C ALA A 14 46.06 17.86 33.50
N ALA A 15 46.52 18.58 32.48
CA ALA A 15 47.39 19.73 32.64
C ALA A 15 47.24 20.70 31.45
N VAL A 16 46.96 21.95 31.80
CA VAL A 16 46.98 23.15 30.96
C VAL A 16 48.35 23.81 31.12
N LEU A 17 48.96 24.36 30.06
CA LEU A 17 49.81 25.54 30.18
C LEU A 17 50.01 26.29 28.84
N THR A 18 50.13 27.60 29.01
CA THR A 18 50.07 28.75 28.11
C THR A 18 51.31 29.01 27.27
N GLY A 19 51.17 29.76 26.17
CA GLY A 19 52.30 30.45 25.51
C GLY A 19 51.91 31.22 24.24
N THR A 20 51.80 32.53 24.34
CA THR A 20 51.62 33.53 23.26
C THR A 20 52.94 33.88 22.56
N LEU A 21 52.97 34.02 21.23
CA LEU A 21 53.78 35.06 20.56
C LEU A 21 53.23 35.45 19.17
N THR A 22 53.19 36.76 18.98
CA THR A 22 52.65 37.59 17.91
C THR A 22 53.57 37.65 16.68
N LEU A 23 53.01 37.75 15.46
CA LEU A 23 53.64 38.57 14.41
C LEU A 23 52.59 39.22 13.50
N LEU A 24 52.73 40.54 13.40
CA LEU A 24 51.98 41.50 12.59
C LEU A 24 52.32 41.36 11.10
N LEU A 25 51.33 41.53 10.22
CA LEU A 25 51.52 42.33 9.01
C LEU A 25 50.18 42.97 8.59
N ALA A 26 50.19 44.30 8.50
CA ALA A 26 49.10 45.15 8.09
C ALA A 26 49.10 45.34 6.56
N LEU A 27 47.92 45.48 5.94
CA LEU A 27 47.72 46.38 4.80
C LEU A 27 46.25 46.84 4.70
N LEU A 28 46.08 48.16 4.59
CA LEU A 28 44.90 48.97 4.27
C LEU A 28 44.24 48.55 2.92
N ALA A 29 43.00 48.86 2.52
CA ALA A 29 41.97 49.84 2.91
C ALA A 29 40.63 49.50 2.18
N ALA A 30 39.58 50.27 2.52
CA ALA A 30 38.36 50.62 1.75
C ALA A 30 37.01 49.99 2.20
N THR A 31 36.40 50.67 3.17
CA THR A 31 35.00 51.12 3.28
C THR A 31 33.91 50.48 2.39
N ALA A 32 32.92 49.84 3.04
CA ALA A 32 31.50 50.05 2.78
C ALA A 32 30.70 49.58 4.01
N GLY A 33 29.91 50.48 4.60
CA GLY A 33 29.07 50.15 5.77
C GLY A 33 27.90 49.24 5.39
N PRO A 34 27.42 48.37 6.30
CA PRO A 34 26.24 47.57 6.05
C PRO A 34 24.98 48.45 6.14
N PRO A 35 24.02 48.34 5.21
CA PRO A 35 22.75 49.03 5.34
C PRO A 35 21.87 48.34 6.40
N ALA A 36 21.04 49.16 7.01
CA ALA A 36 20.16 48.86 8.11
C ALA A 36 19.12 47.77 7.81
N ALA A 37 18.72 47.09 8.88
CA ALA A 37 17.66 46.10 8.93
C ALA A 37 16.31 46.66 8.43
N ALA A 38 15.75 45.99 7.44
CA ALA A 38 14.32 46.02 7.13
C ALA A 38 13.69 44.74 7.71
N GLY A 39 12.53 44.88 8.36
CA GLY A 39 11.80 43.77 8.99
C GLY A 39 11.39 42.65 8.01
N PRO A 40 10.94 41.49 8.51
CA PRO A 40 10.57 40.38 7.65
C PRO A 40 9.30 40.76 6.87
N GLY A 41 9.48 41.05 5.57
CA GLY A 41 8.39 41.00 4.61
C GLY A 41 7.89 39.56 4.46
N PRO A 42 6.69 39.35 3.90
CA PRO A 42 6.12 38.01 3.71
C PRO A 42 7.09 37.18 2.88
N LEU A 43 7.41 35.98 3.35
CA LEU A 43 8.20 35.02 2.60
C LEU A 43 7.53 34.76 1.23
N PRO A 44 8.31 34.71 0.13
CA PRO A 44 7.78 34.37 -1.18
C PRO A 44 7.18 32.96 -1.16
N GLY A 45 6.03 32.82 -1.82
CA GLY A 45 5.16 31.66 -1.76
C GLY A 45 5.84 30.33 -2.08
N ALA A 46 5.28 29.29 -1.47
CA ALA A 46 5.55 27.89 -1.77
C ALA A 46 5.51 27.61 -3.28
N PRO A 47 6.35 26.68 -3.79
CA PRO A 47 6.23 26.23 -5.16
C PRO A 47 4.92 25.43 -5.32
N PRO A 48 4.23 25.55 -6.47
CA PRO A 48 2.98 24.86 -6.73
C PRO A 48 3.19 23.34 -6.82
N GLY A 49 2.40 22.57 -6.07
CA GLY A 49 2.17 21.16 -6.39
C GLY A 49 1.56 21.06 -7.79
N ALA A 50 2.07 20.13 -8.60
CA ALA A 50 1.69 19.94 -10.00
C ALA A 50 1.87 21.17 -10.92
N GLY A 51 3.12 21.48 -11.24
CA GLY A 51 3.48 22.33 -12.38
C GLY A 51 3.34 21.56 -13.71
N GLY A 52 2.09 21.43 -14.17
CA GLY A 52 1.72 20.93 -15.48
C GLY A 52 0.25 21.28 -15.74
N THR A 53 -0.01 22.52 -16.14
CA THR A 53 -1.32 22.99 -16.59
C THR A 53 -1.69 22.35 -17.94
N SER A 54 -2.09 21.09 -17.90
CA SER A 54 -3.37 20.71 -18.47
C SER A 54 -4.31 20.68 -17.28
N ALA A 55 -5.52 21.25 -17.35
CA ALA A 55 -6.56 20.73 -16.48
C ALA A 55 -6.54 19.21 -16.69
N ALA A 56 -6.34 18.43 -15.64
CA ALA A 56 -6.44 16.99 -15.78
C ALA A 56 -7.81 16.73 -16.43
N GLU A 57 -7.81 16.11 -17.60
CA GLU A 57 -9.06 15.81 -18.32
C GLU A 57 -10.03 15.20 -17.31
N PRO A 58 -11.25 15.76 -17.15
CA PRO A 58 -12.18 15.28 -16.14
C PRO A 58 -12.35 13.78 -16.32
N TYR A 59 -12.21 13.04 -15.21
CA TYR A 59 -12.35 11.60 -15.26
C TYR A 59 -13.74 11.21 -15.74
N ALA A 60 -13.75 10.13 -16.50
CA ALA A 60 -14.85 9.67 -17.30
C ALA A 60 -15.59 8.48 -16.69
N GLY A 61 -14.90 7.80 -15.79
CA GLY A 61 -15.33 6.64 -15.05
C GLY A 61 -14.15 5.99 -14.36
N TYR A 62 -14.25 4.69 -14.15
CA TYR A 62 -13.27 3.88 -13.43
C TYR A 62 -13.05 2.55 -14.12
N VAL A 63 -11.82 2.05 -14.04
CA VAL A 63 -11.50 0.64 -14.30
C VAL A 63 -11.36 -0.08 -12.97
N PHE A 64 -11.87 -1.31 -12.91
CA PHE A 64 -11.75 -2.19 -11.75
C PHE A 64 -10.98 -3.44 -12.15
N THR A 65 -9.79 -3.65 -11.58
CA THR A 65 -9.04 -4.91 -11.70
C THR A 65 -9.38 -5.84 -10.55
N TYR A 66 -9.65 -7.10 -10.83
CA TYR A 66 -10.03 -8.10 -9.81
C TYR A 66 -9.66 -9.51 -10.25
N PHE A 67 -9.78 -10.47 -9.34
CA PHE A 67 -9.81 -11.91 -9.65
C PHE A 67 -11.14 -12.50 -9.16
N THR A 68 -11.47 -13.74 -9.53
CA THR A 68 -12.78 -14.35 -9.22
C THR A 68 -12.73 -15.51 -8.22
N GLY A 69 -11.53 -15.92 -7.82
CA GLY A 69 -11.30 -16.94 -6.79
C GLY A 69 -10.90 -18.30 -7.34
N GLU A 70 -10.63 -19.23 -6.43
CA GLU A 70 -10.13 -20.57 -6.73
C GLU A 70 -11.19 -21.57 -7.22
N GLY A 71 -12.43 -21.13 -7.45
CA GLY A 71 -13.53 -22.00 -7.88
C GLY A 71 -13.39 -22.52 -9.31
N THR A 72 -12.60 -21.86 -10.16
CA THR A 72 -12.35 -22.25 -11.55
C THR A 72 -10.88 -22.14 -11.91
N ALA A 73 -10.44 -22.84 -12.95
CA ALA A 73 -9.04 -22.81 -13.39
C ALA A 73 -8.56 -21.41 -13.82
N ASP A 74 -9.49 -20.56 -14.24
CA ASP A 74 -9.25 -19.21 -14.71
C ASP A 74 -9.55 -18.14 -13.66
N GLY A 75 -10.11 -18.51 -12.51
CA GLY A 75 -10.55 -17.52 -11.52
C GLY A 75 -9.43 -16.87 -10.73
N GLU A 76 -8.24 -17.46 -10.75
CA GLU A 76 -7.00 -16.89 -10.22
C GLU A 76 -6.18 -16.27 -11.37
N GLN A 77 -6.81 -15.37 -12.12
CA GLN A 77 -6.21 -14.57 -13.19
C GLN A 77 -6.73 -13.12 -13.09
N VAL A 78 -6.17 -12.20 -13.87
CA VAL A 78 -6.60 -10.79 -13.83
C VAL A 78 -7.80 -10.57 -14.74
N HIS A 79 -8.91 -10.15 -14.17
CA HIS A 79 -10.10 -9.67 -14.85
C HIS A 79 -10.20 -8.15 -14.73
N MET A 80 -10.99 -7.54 -15.61
CA MET A 80 -11.25 -6.10 -15.58
C MET A 80 -12.73 -5.82 -15.84
N ALA A 81 -13.23 -4.78 -15.18
CA ALA A 81 -14.54 -4.21 -15.43
C ALA A 81 -14.43 -2.68 -15.61
N LEU A 82 -15.42 -2.10 -16.28
CA LEU A 82 -15.53 -0.67 -16.54
C LEU A 82 -16.82 -0.17 -15.91
N SER A 83 -16.76 0.93 -15.18
CA SER A 83 -17.94 1.52 -14.57
C SER A 83 -18.88 2.14 -15.62
N ASP A 84 -20.16 2.33 -15.29
CA ASP A 84 -21.07 3.14 -16.08
C ASP A 84 -20.82 4.63 -15.82
N GLY A 85 -20.03 5.25 -16.70
CA GLY A 85 -19.53 6.61 -16.48
C GLY A 85 -18.88 6.75 -15.10
N ASN A 86 -19.20 7.83 -14.39
CA ASN A 86 -18.68 8.11 -13.04
C ASN A 86 -19.48 7.44 -11.91
N ASP A 87 -20.35 6.47 -12.18
CA ASP A 87 -21.03 5.67 -11.15
C ASP A 87 -20.14 4.49 -10.72
N PRO A 88 -19.49 4.52 -9.55
CA PRO A 88 -18.63 3.44 -9.11
C PRO A 88 -19.42 2.23 -8.59
N LEU A 89 -20.76 2.26 -8.58
CA LEU A 89 -21.60 1.16 -8.10
C LEU A 89 -22.24 0.35 -9.23
N ARG A 90 -21.96 0.68 -10.50
CA ARG A 90 -22.48 -0.01 -11.68
C ARG A 90 -21.33 -0.36 -12.62
N TRP A 91 -21.17 -1.65 -12.92
CA TRP A 91 -20.03 -2.14 -13.67
C TRP A 91 -20.45 -3.07 -14.80
N ARG A 92 -19.72 -3.02 -15.90
CA ARG A 92 -19.73 -4.05 -16.94
C ARG A 92 -18.39 -4.76 -16.99
N GLU A 93 -18.42 -6.07 -17.10
CA GLU A 93 -17.21 -6.87 -17.31
C GLU A 93 -16.63 -6.60 -18.70
N LEU A 94 -15.31 -6.43 -18.77
CA LEU A 94 -14.59 -6.34 -20.04
C LEU A 94 -14.27 -7.74 -20.57
N ASN A 95 -14.02 -7.86 -21.89
CA ASN A 95 -13.67 -9.13 -22.54
C ASN A 95 -14.68 -10.26 -22.27
N GLY A 96 -15.97 -9.92 -22.12
CA GLY A 96 -17.04 -10.87 -21.82
C GLY A 96 -16.85 -11.63 -20.49
N GLY A 97 -16.15 -11.04 -19.52
CA GLY A 97 -15.86 -11.64 -18.22
C GLY A 97 -14.66 -12.60 -18.22
N ALA A 98 -14.06 -12.89 -19.37
CA ALA A 98 -12.86 -13.73 -19.44
C ALA A 98 -11.61 -12.97 -18.94
N PRO A 99 -10.59 -13.66 -18.38
CA PRO A 99 -9.36 -13.00 -17.94
C PRO A 99 -8.68 -12.20 -19.05
N LEU A 100 -8.20 -11.00 -18.71
CA LEU A 100 -7.44 -10.12 -19.59
C LEU A 100 -5.95 -10.45 -19.54
N LEU A 101 -5.42 -10.74 -18.35
CA LEU A 101 -4.03 -11.15 -18.16
C LEU A 101 -3.96 -12.52 -17.49
N ARG A 102 -3.09 -13.35 -18.03
CA ARG A 102 -2.84 -14.70 -17.52
C ARG A 102 -1.42 -14.84 -17.05
N SER A 103 -1.26 -15.43 -15.88
CA SER A 103 0.05 -15.78 -15.34
C SER A 103 0.60 -17.03 -16.06
N THR A 104 1.77 -16.87 -16.66
CA THR A 104 2.56 -17.95 -17.27
C THR A 104 3.82 -18.30 -16.48
N LEU A 105 4.18 -17.43 -15.52
CA LEU A 105 5.30 -17.58 -14.60
C LEU A 105 4.82 -17.98 -13.19
N GLY A 106 5.77 -18.37 -12.33
CA GLY A 106 5.50 -18.67 -10.92
C GLY A 106 4.55 -19.85 -10.73
N ASP A 107 3.61 -19.72 -9.79
CA ASP A 107 2.57 -20.69 -9.49
C ASP A 107 1.46 -20.73 -10.57
N ARG A 108 1.53 -19.83 -11.57
CA ARG A 108 0.61 -19.71 -12.73
C ARG A 108 -0.84 -19.38 -12.35
N GLY A 109 -1.05 -18.90 -11.14
CA GLY A 109 -2.24 -18.16 -10.72
C GLY A 109 -1.80 -16.77 -10.25
N VAL A 110 -2.67 -15.79 -10.41
CA VAL A 110 -2.52 -14.47 -9.82
C VAL A 110 -3.77 -14.05 -9.08
N ARG A 111 -3.56 -13.50 -7.89
CA ARG A 111 -4.61 -13.01 -6.98
C ARG A 111 -4.31 -11.57 -6.61
N ASP A 112 -5.32 -10.88 -6.08
CA ASP A 112 -5.18 -9.55 -5.51
C ASP A 112 -4.53 -8.51 -6.47
N PRO A 113 -5.01 -8.35 -7.72
CA PRO A 113 -4.39 -7.43 -8.66
C PRO A 113 -4.57 -5.97 -8.23
N PHE A 114 -3.44 -5.29 -8.03
CA PHE A 114 -3.37 -3.87 -7.74
C PHE A 114 -2.89 -3.06 -8.93
N LEU A 115 -3.65 -2.03 -9.30
CA LEU A 115 -3.37 -1.15 -10.43
C LEU A 115 -3.06 0.26 -9.95
N ILE A 116 -1.95 0.84 -10.41
CA ILE A 116 -1.60 2.23 -10.12
C ILE A 116 -1.14 2.98 -11.37
N ARG A 117 -1.68 4.18 -11.56
CA ARG A 117 -1.19 5.13 -12.56
C ARG A 117 0.13 5.74 -12.07
N SER A 118 1.09 5.84 -12.98
CA SER A 118 2.34 6.57 -12.73
C SER A 118 2.11 8.04 -12.38
N PRO A 119 2.99 8.67 -11.58
CA PRO A 119 2.87 10.08 -11.25
C PRO A 119 2.97 11.00 -12.47
N GLN A 120 3.64 10.56 -13.55
CA GLN A 120 3.67 11.27 -14.84
C GLN A 120 2.39 11.07 -15.67
N GLY A 121 1.57 10.07 -15.34
CA GLY A 121 0.35 9.75 -16.07
C GLY A 121 0.54 9.03 -17.40
N ASP A 122 1.78 8.64 -17.76
CA ASP A 122 2.14 8.06 -19.05
C ASP A 122 2.06 6.52 -19.09
N ARG A 123 1.93 5.89 -17.93
CA ARG A 123 1.78 4.44 -17.78
C ARG A 123 1.01 4.04 -16.53
N PHE A 124 0.62 2.77 -16.52
CA PHE A 124 0.06 2.03 -15.41
C PHE A 124 0.95 0.85 -15.07
N TYR A 125 1.06 0.54 -13.78
CA TYR A 125 1.66 -0.68 -13.27
C TYR A 125 0.56 -1.53 -12.65
N LEU A 126 0.49 -2.79 -13.05
CA LEU A 126 -0.33 -3.81 -12.39
C LEU A 126 0.58 -4.78 -11.66
N ILE A 127 0.41 -4.91 -10.36
CA ILE A 127 1.10 -5.89 -9.52
C ILE A 127 0.11 -6.88 -8.94
N ALA A 128 0.54 -8.11 -8.69
CA ALA A 128 -0.34 -9.15 -8.15
C ALA A 128 0.41 -10.20 -7.33
N THR A 129 -0.32 -10.89 -6.45
CA THR A 129 0.14 -12.08 -5.74
C THR A 129 0.41 -13.21 -6.72
N ASP A 130 1.59 -13.82 -6.67
CA ASP A 130 1.87 -15.08 -7.38
C ASP A 130 1.37 -16.28 -6.56
N LEU A 131 0.15 -16.73 -6.86
CA LEU A 131 -0.50 -17.80 -6.10
C LEU A 131 -1.57 -18.50 -6.92
N ARG A 132 -1.53 -19.84 -6.87
CA ARG A 132 -2.60 -20.72 -7.35
C ARG A 132 -3.04 -21.68 -6.25
N ILE A 133 -4.28 -21.53 -5.78
CA ILE A 133 -4.94 -22.45 -4.84
C ILE A 133 -5.85 -23.41 -5.58
N HIS A 134 -6.36 -23.01 -6.75
CA HIS A 134 -7.23 -23.86 -7.56
C HIS A 134 -6.55 -25.20 -7.87
N GLY A 135 -7.20 -26.28 -7.43
CA GLY A 135 -6.79 -27.66 -7.68
C GLY A 135 -6.18 -28.39 -6.49
N ASN A 136 -5.61 -27.70 -5.49
CA ASN A 136 -5.03 -28.35 -4.30
C ASN A 136 -5.56 -27.82 -2.95
N GLY A 137 -6.01 -26.58 -2.87
CA GLY A 137 -6.51 -25.99 -1.62
C GLY A 137 -5.46 -25.85 -0.50
N ASP A 138 -4.16 -25.97 -0.81
CA ASP A 138 -3.11 -26.07 0.21
C ASP A 138 -2.65 -24.70 0.74
N TRP A 139 -3.49 -24.14 1.60
CA TRP A 139 -3.27 -22.85 2.24
C TRP A 139 -2.12 -22.84 3.27
N ASP A 140 -1.76 -23.99 3.85
CA ASP A 140 -0.61 -24.04 4.77
C ASP A 140 0.70 -23.95 3.97
N ARG A 141 0.85 -24.74 2.90
CA ARG A 141 1.97 -24.59 1.96
C ARG A 141 2.05 -23.18 1.40
N ALA A 142 0.93 -22.58 1.00
CA ALA A 142 0.92 -21.25 0.42
C ALA A 142 1.41 -20.16 1.39
N GLN A 143 1.21 -20.34 2.70
CA GLN A 143 1.67 -19.42 3.74
C GLN A 143 3.11 -19.67 4.18
N ARG A 144 3.55 -20.93 4.19
CA ARG A 144 4.89 -21.31 4.69
C ARG A 144 5.92 -21.32 3.57
N HIS A 145 5.55 -21.76 2.37
CA HIS A 145 6.47 -22.00 1.25
C HIS A 145 5.89 -21.48 -0.08
N GLY A 146 5.10 -20.40 -0.01
CA GLY A 146 4.55 -19.71 -1.16
C GLY A 146 5.59 -18.87 -1.89
N SER A 147 5.14 -18.21 -2.96
CA SER A 147 6.00 -17.32 -3.72
C SER A 147 6.51 -16.15 -2.87
N ARG A 148 7.76 -15.76 -3.13
CA ARG A 148 8.41 -14.56 -2.55
C ARG A 148 8.48 -13.41 -3.56
N SER A 149 7.78 -13.58 -4.68
CA SER A 149 7.76 -12.64 -5.79
C SER A 149 6.37 -12.04 -5.95
N ILE A 150 6.34 -10.82 -6.49
CA ILE A 150 5.15 -10.23 -7.09
C ILE A 150 5.20 -10.45 -8.60
N MET A 151 4.02 -10.51 -9.21
CA MET A 151 3.89 -10.45 -10.66
C MET A 151 3.65 -9.01 -11.08
N VAL A 152 4.27 -8.59 -12.20
CA VAL A 152 4.22 -7.20 -12.68
C VAL A 152 3.90 -7.18 -14.18
N TRP A 153 2.96 -6.30 -14.55
CA TRP A 153 2.69 -5.88 -15.92
C TRP A 153 2.64 -4.37 -16.00
N GLU A 154 2.89 -3.85 -17.20
CA GLU A 154 2.82 -2.41 -17.48
C GLU A 154 1.98 -2.15 -18.71
N SER A 155 1.29 -1.02 -18.72
CA SER A 155 0.53 -0.57 -19.89
C SER A 155 0.56 0.95 -20.02
N ALA A 156 0.68 1.46 -21.23
CA ALA A 156 0.54 2.90 -21.50
C ALA A 156 -0.94 3.30 -21.71
N ASP A 157 -1.83 2.34 -21.94
CA ASP A 157 -3.17 2.61 -22.46
C ASP A 157 -4.29 1.74 -21.84
N LEU A 158 -3.95 0.89 -20.85
CA LEU A 158 -4.78 -0.13 -20.18
C LEU A 158 -5.24 -1.29 -21.07
N VAL A 159 -4.78 -1.33 -22.32
CA VAL A 159 -5.28 -2.23 -23.35
C VAL A 159 -4.16 -3.15 -23.85
N ASN A 160 -2.98 -2.58 -24.09
CA ASN A 160 -1.78 -3.26 -24.51
C ASN A 160 -0.85 -3.38 -23.31
N TRP A 161 -0.52 -4.62 -22.95
CA TRP A 161 0.24 -4.93 -21.76
C TRP A 161 1.62 -5.48 -22.13
N SER A 162 2.62 -5.13 -21.32
CA SER A 162 3.95 -5.71 -21.39
C SER A 162 3.91 -7.24 -21.18
N PRO A 163 4.97 -7.97 -21.54
CA PRO A 163 5.19 -9.31 -20.99
C PRO A 163 5.15 -9.30 -19.45
N GLN A 164 4.68 -10.42 -18.87
CA GLN A 164 4.69 -10.64 -17.43
C GLN A 164 6.12 -10.65 -16.90
N ARG A 165 6.35 -9.99 -15.78
CA ARG A 165 7.60 -10.08 -15.00
C ARG A 165 7.30 -10.70 -13.63
N SER A 166 8.22 -11.52 -13.13
CA SER A 166 8.22 -12.01 -11.75
C SER A 166 9.37 -11.36 -11.01
N VAL A 167 9.07 -10.59 -9.97
CA VAL A 167 10.08 -9.81 -9.22
C VAL A 167 10.07 -10.26 -7.77
N ARG A 168 11.21 -10.79 -7.31
CA ARG A 168 11.38 -11.19 -5.91
C ARG A 168 11.55 -9.96 -5.03
N VAL A 169 10.64 -9.79 -4.07
CA VAL A 169 10.65 -8.64 -3.15
C VAL A 169 10.79 -9.05 -1.69
N SER A 170 10.38 -10.27 -1.35
CA SER A 170 10.43 -10.77 0.02
C SER A 170 11.78 -11.39 0.38
N PRO A 171 12.21 -11.27 1.67
CA PRO A 171 13.47 -11.83 2.13
C PRO A 171 13.45 -13.37 2.15
N PRO A 172 14.62 -14.03 2.28
CA PRO A 172 14.68 -15.48 2.30
C PRO A 172 13.83 -16.15 3.38
N THR A 173 13.66 -15.47 4.51
CA THR A 173 12.89 -15.90 5.70
C THR A 173 11.38 -15.71 5.56
N ALA A 174 10.89 -15.14 4.45
CA ALA A 174 9.48 -14.98 4.20
C ALA A 174 8.85 -16.30 3.73
N GLY A 175 7.67 -16.63 4.28
CA GLY A 175 6.86 -17.75 3.82
C GLY A 175 6.01 -17.45 2.59
N ASN A 176 5.67 -16.17 2.37
CA ASN A 176 4.77 -15.72 1.30
C ASN A 176 4.94 -14.23 0.96
N THR A 177 4.35 -13.78 -0.16
CA THR A 177 4.23 -12.36 -0.57
C THR A 177 2.82 -12.17 -1.11
N TRP A 178 1.90 -11.66 -0.28
CA TRP A 178 0.47 -11.63 -0.59
C TRP A 178 -0.09 -10.22 -0.61
N ALA A 179 -1.09 -10.01 -1.46
CA ALA A 179 -1.81 -8.76 -1.67
C ALA A 179 -0.88 -7.54 -1.79
N PRO A 180 0.01 -7.51 -2.79
CA PRO A 180 0.88 -6.37 -2.98
C PRO A 180 0.10 -5.16 -3.48
N GLU A 181 0.22 -4.04 -2.79
CA GLU A 181 -0.24 -2.73 -3.26
C GLU A 181 0.93 -1.74 -3.29
N ALA A 182 0.71 -0.60 -3.95
CA ALA A 182 1.72 0.45 -4.05
C ALA A 182 1.12 1.84 -3.87
N TYR A 183 1.88 2.75 -3.27
CA TYR A 183 1.53 4.16 -3.21
C TYR A 183 2.73 5.01 -3.64
N TRP A 184 2.51 6.00 -4.51
CA TRP A 184 3.56 6.95 -4.88
C TRP A 184 3.76 8.00 -3.78
N ASP A 185 4.91 7.95 -3.11
CA ASP A 185 5.28 8.93 -2.09
C ASP A 185 6.07 10.07 -2.74
N GLU A 186 5.40 11.20 -2.94
CA GLU A 186 5.98 12.41 -3.55
C GLU A 186 7.20 12.94 -2.77
N SER A 187 7.18 12.86 -1.44
CA SER A 187 8.26 13.37 -0.60
C SER A 187 9.54 12.54 -0.75
N ARG A 188 9.39 11.25 -1.11
CA ARG A 188 10.49 10.31 -1.32
C ARG A 188 10.83 10.12 -2.80
N GLY A 189 9.95 10.52 -3.71
CA GLY A 189 10.10 10.34 -5.15
C GLY A 189 10.19 8.86 -5.55
N GLN A 190 9.46 8.01 -4.83
CA GLN A 190 9.45 6.55 -5.00
C GLN A 190 8.08 5.98 -4.69
N TYR A 191 7.77 4.83 -5.27
CA TYR A 191 6.69 3.98 -4.80
C TYR A 191 7.10 3.33 -3.49
N VAL A 192 6.20 3.32 -2.53
CA VAL A 192 6.21 2.39 -1.40
C VAL A 192 5.30 1.24 -1.79
N VAL A 193 5.88 0.05 -1.98
CA VAL A 193 5.16 -1.18 -2.30
C VAL A 193 5.08 -2.01 -1.04
N PHE A 194 3.88 -2.44 -0.65
CA PHE A 194 3.62 -3.12 0.61
C PHE A 194 2.77 -4.37 0.41
N TRP A 195 2.99 -5.39 1.24
CA TRP A 195 2.38 -6.72 1.10
C TRP A 195 2.37 -7.46 2.44
N ALA A 196 1.54 -8.49 2.58
CA ALA A 196 1.52 -9.35 3.76
C ALA A 196 2.51 -10.53 3.64
N SER A 197 3.20 -10.85 4.74
CA SER A 197 4.13 -11.98 4.79
C SER A 197 4.29 -12.57 6.19
N LYS A 198 4.30 -13.90 6.30
CA LYS A 198 4.86 -14.60 7.47
C LYS A 198 6.37 -14.55 7.41
N LEU A 199 7.01 -14.12 8.50
CA LEU A 199 8.46 -14.13 8.65
C LEU A 199 8.91 -15.21 9.64
N TYR A 200 9.90 -15.99 9.26
CA TYR A 200 10.48 -17.04 10.08
C TYR A 200 11.87 -16.66 10.57
N ALA A 201 12.35 -17.33 11.61
CA ALA A 201 13.71 -17.14 12.08
C ALA A 201 14.72 -17.68 11.05
N ALA A 202 15.90 -17.09 10.96
CA ALA A 202 16.91 -17.50 9.97
C ALA A 202 17.42 -18.94 10.20
N ASP A 203 17.32 -19.44 11.42
CA ASP A 203 17.64 -20.81 11.83
C ASP A 203 16.45 -21.78 11.76
N ASP A 204 15.29 -21.34 11.29
CA ASP A 204 14.14 -22.17 10.92
C ASP A 204 13.93 -22.15 9.38
N PRO A 205 14.88 -22.66 8.56
CA PRO A 205 14.76 -22.61 7.10
C PRO A 205 13.63 -23.50 6.55
N GLN A 206 13.07 -24.38 7.39
CA GLN A 206 11.94 -25.23 7.06
C GLN A 206 10.59 -24.59 7.43
N HIS A 207 10.61 -23.37 7.98
CA HIS A 207 9.42 -22.61 8.34
C HIS A 207 8.42 -23.44 9.17
N THR A 208 8.93 -24.23 10.12
CA THR A 208 8.13 -25.14 10.96
C THR A 208 7.55 -24.44 12.18
N GLY A 209 8.19 -23.35 12.62
CA GLY A 209 7.74 -22.55 13.75
C GLY A 209 6.39 -21.88 13.52
N SER A 210 5.82 -21.35 14.60
CA SER A 210 4.65 -20.47 14.51
C SER A 210 5.08 -19.08 14.06
N SER A 211 4.33 -18.51 13.13
CA SER A 211 4.48 -17.12 12.71
C SER A 211 3.13 -16.58 12.25
N HIS A 212 3.04 -15.26 12.11
CA HIS A 212 1.87 -14.53 11.65
C HIS A 212 2.24 -13.58 10.51
N ASN A 213 1.24 -13.21 9.70
CA ASN A 213 1.46 -12.23 8.65
C ASN A 213 1.68 -10.84 9.25
N ARG A 214 2.69 -10.15 8.74
CA ARG A 214 3.00 -8.75 8.99
C ARG A 214 2.87 -8.01 7.67
N MET A 215 2.53 -6.73 7.72
CA MET A 215 2.69 -5.91 6.53
C MET A 215 4.15 -5.54 6.38
N MET A 216 4.72 -5.88 5.24
CA MET A 216 6.07 -5.55 4.78
C MET A 216 6.00 -4.40 3.79
N TYR A 217 7.11 -3.73 3.56
CA TYR A 217 7.27 -2.80 2.44
C TYR A 217 8.67 -2.81 1.85
N ALA A 218 8.79 -2.40 0.60
CA ALA A 218 10.02 -2.00 -0.07
C ALA A 218 9.73 -0.77 -0.95
N THR A 219 10.78 -0.06 -1.35
CA THR A 219 10.66 1.10 -2.23
C THR A 219 11.19 0.80 -3.62
N THR A 220 10.58 1.38 -4.64
CA THR A 220 11.00 1.26 -6.05
C THR A 220 10.66 2.53 -6.84
N LYS A 221 11.28 2.72 -7.99
CA LYS A 221 10.90 3.74 -8.97
C LYS A 221 10.24 3.17 -10.22
N ASP A 222 10.41 1.86 -10.46
CA ASP A 222 10.23 1.25 -11.78
C ASP A 222 9.65 -0.16 -11.74
N PHE A 223 9.31 -0.67 -10.54
CA PHE A 223 8.84 -2.04 -10.32
C PHE A 223 9.80 -3.10 -10.91
N THR A 224 11.09 -2.79 -10.98
CA THR A 224 12.15 -3.69 -11.43
C THR A 224 13.20 -3.85 -10.35
N THR A 225 13.66 -2.72 -9.80
CA THR A 225 14.64 -2.70 -8.71
C THR A 225 13.94 -2.27 -7.43
N PHE A 226 14.10 -3.06 -6.38
CA PHE A 226 13.50 -2.80 -5.07
C PHE A 226 14.60 -2.59 -4.03
N SER A 227 14.33 -1.73 -3.05
CA SER A 227 15.10 -1.69 -1.82
C SER A 227 14.94 -2.99 -1.03
N GLU A 228 15.78 -3.20 -0.03
CA GLU A 228 15.55 -4.25 0.96
C GLU A 228 14.19 -4.06 1.64
N ALA A 229 13.46 -5.17 1.82
CA ALA A 229 12.17 -5.19 2.47
C ALA A 229 12.28 -4.96 3.98
N ARG A 230 11.32 -4.22 4.54
CA ARG A 230 11.24 -3.90 5.97
C ARG A 230 9.82 -4.14 6.48
N VAL A 231 9.67 -4.38 7.77
CA VAL A 231 8.34 -4.43 8.41
C VAL A 231 7.73 -3.03 8.36
N TRP A 232 6.51 -2.92 7.85
CA TRP A 232 5.70 -1.71 7.82
C TRP A 232 4.73 -1.65 9.00
N HIS A 233 4.08 -2.78 9.29
CA HIS A 233 3.11 -2.89 10.38
C HIS A 233 3.10 -4.31 10.96
N ASP A 234 3.30 -4.39 12.26
CA ASP A 234 3.21 -5.63 13.05
C ASP A 234 2.54 -5.32 14.40
N PRO A 235 1.21 -5.54 14.52
CA PRO A 235 0.50 -5.33 15.78
C PRO A 235 0.60 -6.55 16.73
N GLY A 236 1.52 -7.48 16.47
CA GLY A 236 1.72 -8.70 17.28
C GLY A 236 0.73 -9.83 16.97
N HIS A 237 -0.05 -9.71 15.91
CA HIS A 237 -0.97 -10.73 15.39
C HIS A 237 -1.06 -10.62 13.87
N SER A 238 -1.67 -11.63 13.22
CA SER A 238 -1.77 -11.66 11.76
C SER A 238 -2.63 -10.50 11.26
N VAL A 239 -2.10 -9.79 10.28
CA VAL A 239 -2.79 -8.76 9.49
C VAL A 239 -2.46 -8.96 8.02
N ILE A 240 -3.43 -8.70 7.15
CA ILE A 240 -3.27 -8.81 5.69
C ILE A 240 -4.00 -7.68 4.98
N ASP A 241 -3.87 -7.64 3.65
CA ASP A 241 -4.71 -6.83 2.76
C ASP A 241 -4.78 -5.36 3.18
N SER A 242 -3.63 -4.68 3.20
CA SER A 242 -3.64 -3.26 3.45
C SER A 242 -3.89 -2.49 2.17
N THR A 243 -4.61 -1.38 2.28
CA THR A 243 -4.73 -0.36 1.23
C THR A 243 -4.57 1.04 1.83
N VAL A 244 -4.16 2.01 1.01
CA VAL A 244 -3.87 3.38 1.45
C VAL A 244 -4.49 4.41 0.51
N ILE A 245 -5.10 5.43 1.11
CA ILE A 245 -5.48 6.67 0.43
C ILE A 245 -4.93 7.87 1.20
N ARG A 246 -4.60 8.95 0.48
CA ARG A 246 -4.18 10.22 1.09
C ARG A 246 -5.20 11.30 0.78
N HIS A 247 -5.56 12.08 1.79
CA HIS A 247 -6.43 13.24 1.66
C HIS A 247 -5.97 14.32 2.63
N ASP A 248 -5.92 15.59 2.18
CA ASP A 248 -5.50 16.74 2.97
C ASP A 248 -4.19 16.53 3.76
N GLY A 249 -3.20 15.93 3.10
CA GLY A 249 -1.89 15.66 3.67
C GLY A 249 -1.82 14.49 4.65
N VAL A 250 -2.94 13.80 4.90
CA VAL A 250 -3.05 12.66 5.83
C VAL A 250 -3.26 11.38 5.03
N TYR A 251 -2.45 10.37 5.32
CA TYR A 251 -2.64 9.00 4.86
C TYR A 251 -3.64 8.29 5.77
N HIS A 252 -4.55 7.53 5.18
CA HIS A 252 -5.43 6.58 5.84
C HIS A 252 -5.09 5.19 5.34
N ARG A 253 -4.73 4.29 6.26
CA ARG A 253 -4.48 2.88 5.99
C ARG A 253 -5.70 2.10 6.45
N PHE A 254 -6.16 1.19 5.59
CA PHE A 254 -7.15 0.18 5.91
C PHE A 254 -6.48 -1.18 5.88
N THR A 255 -6.73 -2.04 6.86
CA THR A 255 -6.05 -3.34 6.96
C THR A 255 -7.02 -4.38 7.49
N LYS A 256 -6.94 -5.62 6.98
CA LYS A 256 -7.71 -6.73 7.54
C LYS A 256 -7.07 -7.24 8.83
N ASP A 257 -7.87 -7.30 9.89
CA ASP A 257 -7.53 -8.02 11.12
C ASP A 257 -7.85 -9.52 10.97
N GLU A 258 -6.82 -10.37 11.02
CA GLU A 258 -6.98 -11.82 10.88
C GLU A 258 -7.29 -12.55 12.20
N ARG A 259 -7.38 -11.84 13.33
CA ARG A 259 -7.81 -12.46 14.60
C ARG A 259 -9.21 -13.05 14.46
N SER A 260 -9.43 -14.18 15.12
CA SER A 260 -10.78 -14.70 15.32
C SER A 260 -11.56 -13.77 16.24
N GLN A 261 -12.85 -13.60 15.95
CA GLN A 261 -13.74 -12.87 16.83
C GLN A 261 -13.78 -13.52 18.22
N SER A 262 -13.54 -12.72 19.24
CA SER A 262 -13.52 -13.13 20.65
C SER A 262 -13.86 -11.94 21.54
N SER A 263 -14.04 -12.15 22.84
CA SER A 263 -14.24 -11.05 23.80
C SER A 263 -13.08 -10.05 23.81
N SER A 264 -11.84 -10.51 23.56
CA SER A 264 -10.64 -9.68 23.46
C SER A 264 -10.41 -9.05 22.07
N ALA A 265 -11.08 -9.54 21.04
CA ALA A 265 -10.98 -9.05 19.66
C ALA A 265 -12.37 -9.10 18.99
N PRO A 266 -13.34 -8.29 19.43
CA PRO A 266 -14.71 -8.37 18.92
C PRO A 266 -14.83 -7.99 17.44
N CYS A 267 -13.86 -7.22 16.92
CA CYS A 267 -13.75 -6.79 15.54
C CYS A 267 -12.80 -7.65 14.70
N GLY A 268 -12.28 -8.77 15.22
CA GLY A 268 -11.51 -9.69 14.41
C GLY A 268 -12.27 -10.10 13.14
N LYS A 269 -11.57 -10.31 12.03
CA LYS A 269 -12.14 -10.54 10.68
C LYS A 269 -12.86 -9.34 10.04
N PHE A 270 -12.64 -8.13 10.56
CA PHE A 270 -13.10 -6.89 9.92
C PHE A 270 -11.92 -5.96 9.60
N ILE A 271 -12.23 -4.83 8.95
CA ILE A 271 -11.25 -3.86 8.50
C ILE A 271 -11.00 -2.84 9.61
N THR A 272 -9.73 -2.57 9.90
CA THR A 272 -9.29 -1.46 10.74
C THR A 272 -8.99 -0.25 9.88
N GLN A 273 -9.04 0.95 10.47
CA GLN A 273 -8.54 2.18 9.85
C GLN A 273 -7.62 2.92 10.82
N GLU A 274 -6.47 3.34 10.29
CA GLU A 274 -5.49 4.16 10.99
C GLU A 274 -5.08 5.35 10.11
N ARG A 275 -4.48 6.38 10.71
CA ARG A 275 -4.00 7.56 9.98
C ARG A 275 -2.61 8.04 10.40
N SER A 276 -1.90 8.65 9.46
CA SER A 276 -0.57 9.24 9.68
C SER A 276 -0.31 10.37 8.68
N THR A 277 0.55 11.32 9.01
CA THR A 277 1.07 12.32 8.05
C THR A 277 2.30 11.83 7.29
N ASP A 278 2.86 10.68 7.67
CA ASP A 278 3.96 10.00 6.99
C ASP A 278 3.59 8.54 6.72
N LEU A 279 3.64 8.13 5.45
CA LEU A 279 3.35 6.78 4.98
C LEU A 279 4.23 5.71 5.64
N LEU A 280 5.48 6.05 5.99
CA LEU A 280 6.42 5.13 6.64
C LEU A 280 6.60 5.42 8.13
N ALA A 281 5.66 6.13 8.76
CA ALA A 281 5.68 6.34 10.20
C ALA A 281 5.71 5.01 10.96
N ALA A 282 6.52 4.95 12.01
CA ALA A 282 6.62 3.77 12.87
C ALA A 282 5.31 3.47 13.64
N SER A 283 4.49 4.49 13.87
CA SER A 283 3.17 4.36 14.48
C SER A 283 2.15 5.23 13.75
N TRP A 284 0.94 4.71 13.65
CA TRP A 284 -0.21 5.40 13.09
C TRP A 284 -1.24 5.62 14.21
N SER A 285 -2.06 6.66 14.08
CA SER A 285 -3.14 6.92 15.02
C SER A 285 -4.37 6.08 14.64
N PRO A 286 -4.98 5.31 15.55
CA PRO A 286 -6.21 4.58 15.25
C PRO A 286 -7.36 5.55 14.94
N VAL A 287 -8.20 5.16 13.98
CA VAL A 287 -9.41 5.91 13.58
C VAL A 287 -10.65 5.09 13.86
N ALA A 288 -10.70 3.85 13.36
CA ALA A 288 -11.82 2.95 13.54
C ALA A 288 -11.37 1.49 13.49
N ASP A 289 -12.23 0.64 14.04
CA ASP A 289 -12.19 -0.81 13.94
C ASP A 289 -13.60 -1.29 13.54
N CYS A 290 -13.77 -2.58 13.28
CA CYS A 290 -15.06 -3.16 12.89
C CYS A 290 -15.64 -2.58 11.58
N ILE A 291 -14.84 -1.97 10.70
CA ILE A 291 -15.37 -1.42 9.44
C ILE A 291 -15.94 -2.56 8.59
N GLY A 292 -17.18 -2.37 8.14
CA GLY A 292 -17.97 -3.35 7.42
C GLY A 292 -18.94 -4.15 8.29
N ARG A 293 -18.73 -4.21 9.61
CA ARG A 293 -19.62 -4.95 10.53
C ARG A 293 -20.99 -4.28 10.64
N GLU A 294 -22.04 -5.10 10.75
CA GLU A 294 -23.37 -4.60 11.10
C GLU A 294 -23.35 -3.86 12.44
N GLY A 295 -24.02 -2.71 12.50
CA GLY A 295 -24.06 -1.90 13.71
C GLY A 295 -24.77 -0.56 13.51
N ALA A 296 -24.30 0.46 14.24
CA ALA A 296 -24.93 1.78 14.24
C ALA A 296 -24.95 2.48 12.87
N THR A 297 -24.07 2.08 11.95
CA THR A 297 -24.00 2.62 10.57
C THR A 297 -24.88 1.85 9.59
N GLY A 298 -25.62 0.82 10.04
CA GLY A 298 -26.58 0.07 9.24
C GLY A 298 -26.21 -1.41 9.07
N PRO A 299 -26.75 -2.08 8.02
CA PRO A 299 -26.41 -3.46 7.72
C PRO A 299 -24.92 -3.58 7.40
N GLY A 300 -24.38 -4.80 7.55
CA GLY A 300 -22.97 -5.07 7.31
C GLY A 300 -22.71 -6.40 6.62
N ILE A 301 -21.44 -6.79 6.66
CA ILE A 301 -20.93 -8.09 6.24
C ILE A 301 -20.65 -8.96 7.46
N SER A 302 -20.61 -10.27 7.27
CA SER A 302 -20.29 -11.22 8.35
C SER A 302 -18.80 -11.25 8.70
N ARG A 303 -17.94 -10.90 7.75
CA ARG A 303 -16.48 -10.81 7.80
C ARG A 303 -15.99 -10.14 6.53
N GLY A 304 -14.83 -9.48 6.55
CA GLY A 304 -14.34 -8.69 5.41
C GLY A 304 -12.83 -8.82 5.19
N GLU A 305 -12.41 -8.83 3.93
CA GLU A 305 -11.02 -8.82 3.47
C GLU A 305 -10.84 -7.93 2.24
N GLY A 306 -9.60 -7.83 1.74
CA GLY A 306 -9.29 -7.10 0.51
C GLY A 306 -9.90 -5.70 0.40
N PRO A 307 -9.76 -4.80 1.39
CA PRO A 307 -10.33 -3.46 1.29
C PRO A 307 -9.77 -2.73 0.06
N ALA A 308 -10.65 -2.17 -0.77
CA ALA A 308 -10.27 -1.31 -1.90
C ALA A 308 -10.87 0.09 -1.68
N VAL A 309 -10.02 1.06 -1.35
CA VAL A 309 -10.43 2.44 -1.05
C VAL A 309 -10.17 3.37 -2.24
N PHE A 310 -11.14 4.23 -2.57
CA PHE A 310 -10.97 5.24 -3.61
C PHE A 310 -11.91 6.42 -3.40
N LYS A 311 -11.57 7.58 -3.98
CA LYS A 311 -12.40 8.79 -3.95
C LYS A 311 -13.33 8.83 -5.16
N SER A 312 -14.54 9.36 -4.98
CA SER A 312 -15.45 9.68 -6.08
C SER A 312 -14.84 10.75 -7.00
N ASN A 313 -15.02 10.58 -8.31
CA ASN A 313 -14.65 11.54 -9.34
C ASN A 313 -15.53 12.80 -9.31
N THR A 314 -16.73 12.73 -8.72
CA THR A 314 -17.74 13.78 -8.83
C THR A 314 -18.18 14.37 -7.49
N GLU A 315 -17.77 13.79 -6.37
CA GLU A 315 -18.25 14.14 -5.03
C GLU A 315 -17.10 14.13 -4.00
N GLU A 316 -17.24 14.92 -2.93
CA GLU A 316 -16.44 14.75 -1.70
C GLU A 316 -16.96 13.52 -0.92
N LYS A 317 -16.74 12.36 -1.52
CA LYS A 317 -17.16 11.05 -1.05
C LYS A 317 -16.08 10.02 -1.35
N TRP A 318 -15.94 9.05 -0.46
CA TRP A 318 -15.06 7.91 -0.62
C TRP A 318 -15.87 6.63 -0.60
N TYR A 319 -15.37 5.66 -1.34
CA TYR A 319 -15.86 4.29 -1.34
C TYR A 319 -14.79 3.38 -0.76
N LEU A 320 -15.25 2.37 -0.02
CA LEU A 320 -14.44 1.28 0.50
C LEU A 320 -15.17 -0.01 0.15
N PHE A 321 -14.67 -0.72 -0.85
CA PHE A 321 -15.20 -2.03 -1.18
C PHE A 321 -14.52 -3.04 -0.27
N ILE A 322 -15.30 -3.94 0.34
CA ILE A 322 -14.78 -4.96 1.24
C ILE A 322 -15.24 -6.34 0.74
N ASP A 323 -14.32 -7.26 0.50
CA ASP A 323 -14.64 -8.62 0.06
C ASP A 323 -15.21 -9.40 1.25
N GLU A 324 -16.50 -9.70 1.20
CA GLU A 324 -17.12 -10.63 2.16
C GLU A 324 -16.71 -12.06 1.80
N PHE A 325 -15.51 -12.43 2.22
CA PHE A 325 -14.91 -13.71 1.86
C PHE A 325 -15.74 -14.91 2.31
N GLY A 326 -15.97 -15.86 1.39
CA GLY A 326 -16.92 -16.96 1.57
C GLY A 326 -18.39 -16.54 1.71
N GLY A 327 -18.72 -15.29 1.36
CA GLY A 327 -20.06 -14.74 1.26
C GLY A 327 -20.31 -14.16 -0.14
N ARG A 328 -20.82 -12.94 -0.21
CA ARG A 328 -21.26 -12.29 -1.47
C ARG A 328 -20.13 -11.89 -2.42
N GLY A 329 -18.88 -11.81 -1.95
CA GLY A 329 -17.82 -11.09 -2.64
C GLY A 329 -17.80 -9.62 -2.21
N TYR A 330 -17.34 -8.72 -3.08
CA TYR A 330 -17.26 -7.31 -2.72
C TYR A 330 -18.61 -6.67 -2.34
N VAL A 331 -18.59 -5.94 -1.23
CA VAL A 331 -19.70 -5.10 -0.75
C VAL A 331 -19.19 -3.66 -0.63
N PRO A 332 -19.77 -2.70 -1.37
CA PRO A 332 -19.44 -1.29 -1.26
C PRO A 332 -19.91 -0.66 0.05
N PHE A 333 -19.02 0.10 0.67
CA PHE A 333 -19.33 1.06 1.72
C PHE A 333 -18.92 2.46 1.29
N GLU A 334 -19.55 3.49 1.85
CA GLU A 334 -19.30 4.88 1.51
C GLU A 334 -19.20 5.78 2.75
N THR A 335 -18.48 6.89 2.60
CA THR A 335 -18.38 7.96 3.59
C THR A 335 -18.14 9.31 2.92
N THR A 336 -18.57 10.39 3.56
CA THR A 336 -18.27 11.78 3.18
C THR A 336 -17.30 12.45 4.17
N ASP A 337 -16.81 11.70 5.15
CA ASP A 337 -15.78 12.13 6.09
C ASP A 337 -14.83 10.96 6.36
N LEU A 338 -13.75 10.92 5.57
CA LEU A 338 -12.72 9.90 5.63
C LEU A 338 -12.07 9.79 7.01
N ALA A 339 -12.02 10.88 7.78
CA ALA A 339 -11.41 10.92 9.10
C ALA A 339 -12.34 10.44 10.22
N SER A 340 -13.64 10.32 9.96
CA SER A 340 -14.62 9.89 10.96
C SER A 340 -14.56 8.40 11.32
N GLY A 341 -14.01 7.57 10.42
CA GLY A 341 -14.07 6.11 10.55
C GLY A 341 -15.47 5.50 10.37
N ARG A 342 -16.46 6.31 9.98
CA ARG A 342 -17.83 5.85 9.76
C ARG A 342 -18.05 5.53 8.29
N TRP A 343 -18.41 4.29 8.03
CA TRP A 343 -18.68 3.75 6.71
C TRP A 343 -20.05 3.10 6.71
N THR A 344 -20.88 3.44 5.72
CA THR A 344 -22.23 2.92 5.56
C THR A 344 -22.29 2.10 4.28
N MET A 345 -22.93 0.93 4.33
CA MET A 345 -23.10 0.09 3.14
C MET A 345 -23.90 0.85 2.07
N SER A 346 -23.42 0.84 0.83
CA SER A 346 -24.17 1.44 -0.28
C SER A 346 -25.49 0.68 -0.48
N PRO A 347 -26.63 1.38 -0.64
CA PRO A 347 -27.95 0.75 -0.63
C PRO A 347 -28.25 -0.11 -1.87
N SER A 348 -27.55 0.15 -2.98
CA SER A 348 -27.68 -0.61 -4.23
C SER A 348 -26.38 -0.55 -5.01
N TYR A 349 -25.99 -1.67 -5.61
CA TYR A 349 -24.83 -1.80 -6.47
C TYR A 349 -25.04 -2.99 -7.42
N ASP A 350 -24.31 -2.99 -8.52
CA ASP A 350 -24.21 -4.07 -9.49
C ASP A 350 -22.73 -4.18 -9.89
N LEU A 351 -22.05 -5.07 -9.18
CA LEU A 351 -20.64 -5.37 -9.38
C LEU A 351 -20.50 -6.54 -10.37
N PRO A 352 -19.30 -6.83 -10.87
CA PRO A 352 -19.05 -8.07 -11.62
C PRO A 352 -19.55 -9.33 -10.89
N ALA A 353 -19.62 -10.47 -11.59
CA ALA A 353 -20.31 -11.65 -11.05
C ALA A 353 -19.68 -12.23 -9.75
N SER A 354 -18.36 -12.13 -9.61
CA SER A 354 -17.67 -12.57 -8.40
C SER A 354 -16.32 -11.87 -8.19
N PRO A 355 -16.27 -10.52 -8.14
CA PRO A 355 -15.03 -9.81 -7.94
C PRO A 355 -14.55 -10.04 -6.51
N ARG A 356 -13.28 -10.42 -6.41
CA ARG A 356 -12.52 -10.53 -5.18
C ARG A 356 -11.33 -9.59 -5.23
N HIS A 357 -10.77 -9.32 -4.06
CA HIS A 357 -9.61 -8.44 -3.79
C HIS A 357 -8.99 -7.81 -5.04
N GLY A 358 -9.21 -6.51 -5.25
CA GLY A 358 -8.83 -5.82 -6.45
C GLY A 358 -8.64 -4.31 -6.26
N THR A 359 -8.67 -3.53 -7.34
CA THR A 359 -8.41 -2.09 -7.28
C THR A 359 -9.24 -1.31 -8.27
N VAL A 360 -9.80 -0.19 -7.80
CA VAL A 360 -10.58 0.75 -8.61
C VAL A 360 -9.72 1.98 -8.89
N VAL A 361 -9.53 2.32 -10.17
CA VAL A 361 -8.72 3.46 -10.61
C VAL A 361 -9.54 4.36 -11.53
N PRO A 362 -9.53 5.69 -11.33
CA PRO A 362 -10.20 6.61 -12.25
C PRO A 362 -9.50 6.67 -13.61
N VAL A 363 -10.31 6.72 -14.67
CA VAL A 363 -9.85 6.76 -16.06
C VAL A 363 -10.32 8.02 -16.76
N THR A 364 -9.46 8.58 -17.60
CA THR A 364 -9.79 9.72 -18.48
C THR A 364 -10.78 9.29 -19.56
N ARG A 365 -11.38 10.26 -20.27
CA ARG A 365 -12.29 9.96 -21.40
C ARG A 365 -11.63 9.07 -22.45
N ALA A 366 -10.41 9.40 -22.86
CA ALA A 366 -9.70 8.62 -23.87
C ALA A 366 -9.40 7.18 -23.42
N GLU A 367 -9.09 6.95 -22.14
CA GLU A 367 -8.89 5.61 -21.58
C GLU A 367 -10.20 4.84 -21.47
N TYR A 368 -11.25 5.51 -20.99
CA TYR A 368 -12.59 4.94 -20.89
C TYR A 368 -13.08 4.45 -22.26
N ASP A 369 -12.96 5.27 -23.29
CA ASP A 369 -13.43 4.94 -24.64
C ASP A 369 -12.60 3.80 -25.27
N ARG A 370 -11.28 3.75 -25.00
CA ARG A 370 -10.43 2.63 -25.41
C ARG A 370 -10.81 1.32 -24.74
N LEU A 371 -11.06 1.33 -23.43
CA LEU A 371 -11.53 0.15 -22.69
C LEU A 371 -12.94 -0.25 -23.12
N ALA A 372 -13.79 0.73 -23.45
CA ALA A 372 -15.16 0.51 -23.86
C ALA A 372 -15.30 -0.23 -25.18
N ALA A 373 -14.31 -0.10 -26.06
CA ALA A 373 -14.24 -0.73 -27.38
C ALA A 373 -13.72 -2.18 -27.36
N ARG A 374 -13.44 -2.75 -26.17
CA ARG A 374 -12.94 -4.12 -25.99
C ARG A 374 -14.05 -5.17 -25.85
#